data_AF-A0A960YLW0-F1
#
_entry.id   AF-A0A960YLW0-F1
#
_cell.length_a   1.000
_cell.length_b   1.000
_cell.length_c   1.000
_cell.angle_alpha   90.00
_cell.angle_beta   90.00
_cell.angle_gamma   90.00
#
_symmetry.space_group_name_H-M   'P 1'
#
loop_
_entity.id
_entity.type
_entity.pdbx_description
1 polymer ?
#
loop_
_entity_poly.entity_id
_entity_poly.type
_entity_poly.pdbx_seq_one_letter_code
_entity_poly.pdbx_strand_id
1 'polypeptide(L)'
;MSVTLPENLDTLDRQIQNRIEKCRAGILCPDTLREKAAELRRQAGWDGKGIIVASGHQPVIYHPGLFAKEVLAVALARRYDGSAYNIVLDTDEIDLAISYPVRLDMDFSCTTSVQDWPVHKRTVPLTRGNRIVGFQKFDDSNRALLRRACEEALRELHLVLEPNARRRARNFILEYIQRLEKANSILDPSIILRDIARQELGIRVIDVKASELFNSDAFRYFAAFVAERGADFRRAYNEQLAQYRAEHRIKNPAQPLPDLDGQIGELPFWYIKGGYREALTDDTFAEALQSCKDGSGAIYPRAVTTSLFVRLFFCDLFIHGTGGGRYDRITE
;
A
#
# COMPACT_ATOMS: atom_id res chain seq x y z
N MET A 1 -7.64 21.34 1.02
CA MET A 1 -6.79 20.34 0.34
C MET A 1 -7.27 20.22 -1.08
N SER A 2 -6.40 20.43 -2.07
CA SER A 2 -6.75 20.32 -3.49
C SER A 2 -6.20 19.01 -4.04
N VAL A 3 -7.03 18.24 -4.74
CA VAL A 3 -6.59 17.10 -5.55
C VAL A 3 -6.48 17.60 -6.97
N THR A 4 -5.26 17.60 -7.53
CA THR A 4 -5.04 17.98 -8.93
C THR A 4 -5.11 16.73 -9.76
N LEU A 5 -6.11 16.64 -10.64
CA LEU A 5 -6.13 15.65 -11.69
C LEU A 5 -5.28 16.17 -12.86
N PRO A 6 -4.43 15.32 -13.48
CA PRO A 6 -3.59 15.74 -14.60
C PRO A 6 -4.40 16.15 -15.84
N GLU A 7 -5.65 15.69 -15.93
CA GLU A 7 -6.59 16.00 -17.00
C GLU A 7 -7.92 16.50 -16.41
N ASN A 8 -8.75 17.14 -17.25
CA ASN A 8 -10.10 17.50 -16.84
C ASN A 8 -10.96 16.23 -16.63
N LEU A 9 -12.05 16.38 -15.85
CA LEU A 9 -12.91 15.25 -15.49
C LEU A 9 -13.53 14.55 -16.70
N ASP A 10 -13.85 15.28 -17.78
CA ASP A 10 -14.49 14.69 -18.97
C ASP A 10 -13.52 13.81 -19.78
N THR A 11 -12.26 14.21 -19.89
CA THR A 11 -11.23 13.41 -20.55
C THR A 11 -10.92 12.16 -19.73
N LEU A 12 -10.77 12.32 -18.41
CA LEU A 12 -10.57 11.19 -17.51
C LEU A 12 -11.76 10.20 -17.58
N ASP A 13 -12.99 10.71 -17.59
CA ASP A 13 -14.20 9.90 -17.73
C ASP A 13 -14.19 9.11 -19.04
N ARG A 14 -13.80 9.74 -20.16
CA ARG A 14 -13.69 9.08 -21.47
C ARG A 14 -12.61 7.99 -21.50
N GLN A 15 -11.44 8.26 -20.90
CA GLN A 15 -10.36 7.28 -20.81
C GLN A 15 -10.77 6.07 -19.96
N ILE A 16 -11.41 6.33 -18.82
CA ILE A 16 -11.95 5.29 -17.95
C ILE A 16 -12.98 4.44 -18.69
N GLN A 17 -13.95 5.06 -19.36
CA GLN A 17 -14.97 4.33 -20.11
C GLN A 17 -14.36 3.47 -21.22
N ASN A 18 -13.42 4.00 -22.01
CA ASN A 18 -12.73 3.25 -23.05
C ASN A 18 -11.94 2.06 -22.48
N ARG A 19 -11.25 2.26 -21.34
CA ARG A 19 -10.57 1.16 -20.64
C ARG A 19 -11.55 0.08 -20.20
N ILE A 20 -12.67 0.47 -19.58
CA ILE A 20 -13.73 -0.46 -19.14
C ILE A 20 -14.30 -1.23 -20.33
N GLU A 21 -14.58 -0.57 -21.45
CA GLU A 21 -15.06 -1.21 -22.68
C GLU A 21 -14.06 -2.23 -23.22
N LYS A 22 -12.77 -1.90 -23.29
CA LYS A 22 -11.71 -2.83 -23.73
C LYS A 22 -11.58 -4.03 -22.80
N CYS A 23 -11.68 -3.82 -21.48
CA CYS A 23 -11.67 -4.91 -20.50
C CYS A 23 -12.90 -5.82 -20.67
N ARG A 24 -14.10 -5.25 -20.84
CA ARG A 24 -15.35 -6.00 -21.08
C ARG A 24 -15.34 -6.77 -22.40
N ALA A 25 -14.78 -6.17 -23.46
CA ALA A 25 -14.65 -6.78 -24.78
C ALA A 25 -13.62 -7.91 -24.81
N GLY A 26 -12.84 -8.10 -23.74
CA GLY A 26 -11.91 -9.22 -23.64
C GLY A 26 -10.67 -9.10 -24.54
N ILE A 27 -10.48 -7.94 -25.15
CA ILE A 27 -9.42 -7.65 -26.13
C ILE A 27 -8.02 -7.79 -25.49
N LEU A 28 -7.94 -7.67 -24.17
CA LEU A 28 -6.68 -7.61 -23.43
C LEU A 28 -6.24 -8.94 -22.80
N CYS A 29 -7.08 -9.98 -22.77
CA CYS A 29 -6.80 -11.18 -21.96
C CYS A 29 -7.38 -12.48 -22.56
N PRO A 30 -6.56 -13.56 -22.64
CA PRO A 30 -7.04 -14.93 -22.86
C PRO A 30 -8.08 -15.33 -21.82
N ASP A 31 -8.97 -16.27 -22.15
CA ASP A 31 -10.07 -16.70 -21.26
C ASP A 31 -9.59 -17.18 -19.89
N THR A 32 -8.47 -17.91 -19.85
CA THR A 32 -7.82 -18.37 -18.61
C THR A 32 -7.45 -17.23 -17.66
N LEU A 33 -7.01 -16.09 -18.19
CA LEU A 33 -6.66 -14.93 -17.37
C LEU A 33 -7.92 -14.32 -16.74
N ARG A 34 -9.01 -14.21 -17.52
CA ARG A 34 -10.30 -13.70 -17.02
C ARG A 34 -10.88 -14.57 -15.92
N GLU A 35 -10.78 -15.89 -16.06
CA GLU A 35 -11.24 -16.83 -15.05
C GLU A 35 -10.47 -16.66 -13.74
N LYS A 36 -9.14 -16.60 -13.81
CA LYS A 36 -8.28 -16.39 -12.63
C LYS A 36 -8.48 -15.02 -11.99
N ALA A 37 -8.66 -13.98 -12.79
CA ALA A 37 -9.00 -12.65 -12.30
C ALA A 37 -10.35 -12.63 -11.57
N ALA A 38 -11.40 -13.22 -12.17
CA ALA A 38 -12.72 -13.28 -11.55
C ALA A 38 -12.72 -14.10 -10.25
N GLU A 39 -11.96 -15.19 -10.20
CA GLU A 39 -11.75 -16.00 -9.00
C GLU A 39 -11.09 -15.17 -7.88
N LEU A 40 -9.97 -14.50 -8.18
CA LEU A 40 -9.27 -13.62 -7.22
C LEU A 40 -10.18 -12.51 -6.69
N ARG A 41 -10.91 -11.83 -7.58
CA ARG A 41 -11.81 -10.73 -7.22
C ARG A 41 -12.91 -11.21 -6.27
N ARG A 42 -13.52 -12.38 -6.53
CA ARG A 42 -14.53 -12.99 -5.65
C ARG A 42 -13.96 -13.36 -4.27
N GLN A 43 -12.74 -13.92 -4.23
CA GLN A 43 -12.06 -14.22 -2.96
C GLN A 43 -11.80 -12.95 -2.13
N ALA A 44 -11.55 -11.82 -2.81
CA ALA A 44 -11.43 -10.51 -2.19
C ALA A 44 -12.78 -9.82 -1.86
N GLY A 45 -13.90 -10.52 -1.99
CA GLY A 45 -15.23 -10.01 -1.62
C GLY A 45 -15.95 -9.20 -2.70
N TRP A 46 -15.52 -9.29 -3.97
CA TRP A 46 -16.26 -8.73 -5.09
C TRP A 46 -17.51 -9.57 -5.39
N ASP A 47 -18.66 -8.93 -5.54
CA ASP A 47 -19.97 -9.57 -5.75
C ASP A 47 -20.23 -9.95 -7.22
N GLY A 48 -19.25 -9.73 -8.10
CA GLY A 48 -19.37 -9.98 -9.54
C GLY A 48 -20.04 -8.84 -10.32
N LYS A 49 -20.33 -7.70 -9.68
CA LYS A 49 -20.98 -6.55 -10.31
C LYS A 49 -20.11 -5.30 -10.21
N GLY A 50 -20.23 -4.44 -11.22
CA GLY A 50 -19.49 -3.19 -11.23
C GLY A 50 -18.01 -3.33 -11.47
N ILE A 51 -17.32 -2.19 -11.44
CA ILE A 51 -15.86 -2.14 -11.54
C ILE A 51 -15.20 -2.16 -10.16
N ILE A 52 -13.95 -2.60 -10.12
CA ILE A 52 -13.08 -2.46 -8.95
C ILE A 52 -12.18 -1.24 -9.16
N VAL A 53 -12.37 -0.23 -8.30
CA VAL A 53 -11.47 0.93 -8.20
C VAL A 53 -10.57 0.74 -7.00
N ALA A 54 -9.29 0.46 -7.25
CA ALA A 54 -8.32 0.23 -6.19
C ALA A 54 -7.39 1.42 -6.01
N SER A 55 -7.01 1.68 -4.77
CA SER A 55 -5.75 2.35 -4.44
C SER A 55 -4.92 1.40 -3.58
N GLY A 56 -3.69 1.79 -3.26
CA GLY A 56 -2.89 1.07 -2.29
C GLY A 56 -1.90 1.97 -1.59
N HIS A 57 -1.48 1.53 -0.42
CA HIS A 57 -0.34 2.11 0.28
C HIS A 57 0.18 1.16 1.35
N GLN A 58 1.41 1.40 1.78
CA GLN A 58 1.97 0.86 3.00
C GLN A 58 1.04 1.10 4.20
N PRO A 59 1.04 0.21 5.22
CA PRO A 59 0.22 0.29 6.44
C PRO A 59 0.66 1.37 7.43
N VAL A 60 0.96 2.57 6.92
CA VAL A 60 1.27 3.76 7.70
C VAL A 60 -0.01 4.46 8.14
N ILE A 61 0.09 5.34 9.14
CA ILE A 61 -1.00 6.26 9.46
C ILE A 61 -1.23 7.18 8.27
N TYR A 62 -2.47 7.23 7.80
CA TYR A 62 -2.82 8.06 6.66
C TYR A 62 -2.74 9.54 7.02
N HIS A 63 -1.83 10.23 6.34
CA HIS A 63 -1.94 11.67 6.22
C HIS A 63 -3.07 12.01 5.23
N PRO A 64 -3.61 13.23 5.25
CA PRO A 64 -4.77 13.58 4.44
C PRO A 64 -4.64 13.34 2.92
N GLY A 65 -3.40 13.37 2.38
CA GLY A 65 -3.14 13.05 0.98
C GLY A 65 -3.45 11.59 0.61
N LEU A 66 -3.27 10.64 1.55
CA LEU A 66 -3.66 9.25 1.34
C LEU A 66 -5.19 9.08 1.42
N PHE A 67 -5.86 9.76 2.36
CA PHE A 67 -7.32 9.79 2.42
C PHE A 67 -7.95 10.39 1.15
N ALA A 68 -7.32 11.40 0.56
CA ALA A 68 -7.81 11.98 -0.70
C ALA A 68 -7.89 10.93 -1.83
N LYS A 69 -6.96 9.96 -1.88
CA LYS A 69 -7.04 8.85 -2.84
C LYS A 69 -8.23 7.94 -2.58
N GLU A 70 -8.53 7.64 -1.32
CA GLU A 70 -9.69 6.81 -0.97
C GLU A 70 -11.01 7.51 -1.31
N VAL A 71 -11.11 8.81 -1.01
CA VAL A 71 -12.28 9.61 -1.37
C VAL A 71 -12.47 9.62 -2.89
N LEU A 72 -11.39 9.77 -3.66
CA LEU A 72 -11.45 9.68 -5.12
C LEU A 72 -11.85 8.26 -5.59
N ALA A 73 -11.29 7.21 -5.00
CA ALA A 73 -11.66 5.83 -5.32
C ALA A 73 -13.15 5.58 -5.10
N VAL A 74 -13.70 6.06 -3.98
CA VAL A 74 -15.12 5.94 -3.65
C VAL A 74 -15.99 6.77 -4.60
N ALA A 75 -15.56 7.98 -4.97
CA ALA A 75 -16.29 8.81 -5.92
C ALA A 75 -16.36 8.16 -7.31
N LEU A 76 -15.26 7.59 -7.80
CA LEU A 76 -15.23 6.87 -9.08
C LEU A 76 -16.02 5.57 -9.00
N ALA A 77 -15.87 4.79 -7.93
CA ALA A 77 -16.65 3.58 -7.71
C ALA A 77 -18.16 3.88 -7.76
N ARG A 78 -18.64 4.92 -7.06
CA ARG A 78 -20.05 5.35 -7.12
C ARG A 78 -20.49 5.77 -8.53
N ARG A 79 -19.62 6.45 -9.29
CA ARG A 79 -19.93 6.91 -10.65
C ARG A 79 -20.13 5.76 -11.63
N TYR A 80 -19.39 4.66 -11.48
CA TYR A 80 -19.40 3.53 -12.41
C TYR A 80 -20.00 2.25 -11.82
N ASP A 81 -20.89 2.40 -10.83
CA ASP A 81 -21.60 1.29 -10.17
C ASP A 81 -20.65 0.19 -9.65
N GLY A 82 -19.51 0.60 -9.10
CA GLY A 82 -18.42 -0.26 -8.65
C GLY A 82 -18.14 -0.20 -7.15
N SER A 83 -17.04 -0.84 -6.75
CA SER A 83 -16.57 -0.90 -5.37
C SER A 83 -15.16 -0.34 -5.22
N ALA A 84 -14.93 0.40 -4.14
CA ALA A 84 -13.63 0.97 -3.80
C ALA A 84 -12.83 0.03 -2.91
N TYR A 85 -11.59 -0.24 -3.29
CA TYR A 85 -10.66 -1.10 -2.58
C TYR A 85 -9.40 -0.34 -2.17
N ASN A 86 -8.83 -0.72 -1.04
CA ASN A 86 -7.52 -0.28 -0.60
C ASN A 86 -6.62 -1.49 -0.37
N ILE A 87 -5.54 -1.56 -1.14
CA ILE A 87 -4.51 -2.60 -1.00
C ILE A 87 -3.54 -2.15 0.09
N VAL A 88 -3.55 -2.89 1.20
CA VAL A 88 -2.60 -2.71 2.30
C VAL A 88 -1.31 -3.43 1.93
N LEU A 89 -0.24 -2.68 1.62
CA LEU A 89 1.07 -3.23 1.26
C LEU A 89 1.82 -3.75 2.50
N ASP A 90 1.29 -4.81 3.10
CA ASP A 90 1.88 -5.52 4.24
C ASP A 90 3.13 -6.32 3.85
N THR A 91 3.39 -6.46 2.56
CA THR A 91 4.55 -7.15 2.01
C THR A 91 5.82 -6.31 2.05
N ASP A 92 5.74 -5.00 2.37
CA ASP A 92 6.87 -4.06 2.40
C ASP A 92 7.72 -4.15 3.67
N GLU A 93 9.01 -3.85 3.52
CA GLU A 93 9.96 -3.66 4.60
C GLU A 93 10.00 -2.18 4.97
N ILE A 94 9.24 -1.81 6.00
CA ILE A 94 9.18 -0.44 6.51
C ILE A 94 9.12 -0.40 8.03
N ASP A 95 9.63 0.70 8.58
CA ASP A 95 9.42 1.07 9.97
C ASP A 95 8.07 1.76 10.13
N LEU A 96 7.15 1.05 10.77
CA LEU A 96 5.91 1.60 11.27
C LEU A 96 6.20 2.36 12.55
N ALA A 97 5.76 3.60 12.59
CA ALA A 97 5.83 4.43 13.77
C ALA A 97 4.59 5.32 13.86
N ILE A 98 4.23 5.68 15.08
CA ILE A 98 3.16 6.64 15.36
C ILE A 98 3.79 7.91 15.91
N SER A 99 3.39 9.05 15.36
CA SER A 99 3.81 10.35 15.85
C SER A 99 2.65 11.11 16.47
N TYR A 100 2.92 11.79 17.59
CA TYR A 100 1.92 12.57 18.32
C TYR A 100 2.57 13.78 19.01
N PRO A 101 1.79 14.84 19.30
CA PRO A 101 2.28 16.01 20.01
C PRO A 101 2.48 15.71 21.50
N VAL A 102 3.59 16.15 22.05
CA VAL A 102 3.88 16.12 23.49
C VAL A 102 4.39 17.46 23.96
N ARG A 103 4.05 17.82 25.20
CA ARG A 103 4.61 19.00 25.85
C ARG A 103 6.09 18.76 26.19
N LEU A 104 6.92 19.78 26.02
CA LEU A 104 8.32 19.75 26.48
C LEU A 104 8.36 19.81 28.01
N ASP A 105 9.15 18.92 28.62
CA ASP A 105 9.54 19.09 30.02
C ASP A 105 10.58 20.22 30.06
N MET A 106 10.10 21.44 30.32
CA MET A 106 10.95 22.61 30.51
C MET A 106 11.75 22.42 31.81
N ASP A 107 13.03 22.08 31.68
CA ASP A 107 13.96 22.21 32.80
C ASP A 107 14.30 23.71 32.97
N PHE A 108 13.70 24.31 34.00
CA PHE A 108 13.91 25.72 34.34
C PHE A 108 15.31 26.01 34.90
N SER A 109 16.16 25.00 35.11
CA SER A 109 17.52 25.19 35.62
C SER A 109 18.54 25.67 34.59
N CYS A 110 18.24 25.54 33.28
CA CYS A 110 19.22 25.78 32.20
C CYS A 110 18.63 26.39 30.90
N THR A 111 17.69 27.33 30.97
CA THR A 111 17.14 27.97 29.75
C THR A 111 17.42 29.48 29.69
N THR A 112 18.32 29.87 28.78
CA THR A 112 18.65 31.26 28.41
C THR A 112 17.92 31.75 27.14
N SER A 113 16.91 31.02 26.62
CA SER A 113 16.13 31.49 25.47
C SER A 113 14.64 31.10 25.57
N VAL A 114 13.78 32.11 25.67
CA VAL A 114 12.32 32.03 25.87
C VAL A 114 11.57 31.92 24.52
N GLN A 115 12.11 31.19 23.53
CA GLN A 115 11.58 31.24 22.15
C GLN A 115 11.08 29.91 21.56
N ASP A 116 11.12 28.79 22.29
CA ASP A 116 10.64 27.52 21.75
C ASP A 116 9.17 27.26 22.08
N TRP A 117 8.39 26.94 21.05
CA TRP A 117 7.01 26.47 21.18
C TRP A 117 6.97 25.22 22.08
N PRO A 118 6.11 25.15 23.11
CA PRO A 118 6.23 24.16 24.18
C PRO A 118 5.77 22.74 23.78
N VAL A 119 5.58 22.47 22.49
CA VAL A 119 5.09 21.18 21.97
C VAL A 119 6.03 20.65 20.90
N HIS A 120 6.45 19.39 21.05
CA HIS A 120 7.27 18.69 20.07
C HIS A 120 6.57 17.44 19.55
N LYS A 121 6.98 17.00 18.36
CA LYS A 121 6.57 15.73 17.77
C LYS A 121 7.35 14.59 18.43
N ARG A 122 6.67 13.74 19.20
CA ARG A 122 7.22 12.46 19.65
C ARG A 122 6.87 11.39 18.63
N THR A 123 7.81 10.48 18.35
CA THR A 123 7.60 9.35 17.44
C THR A 123 7.94 8.06 18.15
N VAL A 124 7.03 7.10 18.04
CA VAL A 124 7.09 5.83 18.73
C VAL A 124 7.13 4.71 17.70
N PRO A 125 8.24 3.96 17.61
CA PRO A 125 8.38 2.86 16.65
C PRO A 125 7.55 1.66 17.09
N LEU A 126 6.94 0.98 16.12
CA LEU A 126 6.16 -0.25 16.30
C LEU A 126 6.86 -1.47 15.71
N THR A 127 7.64 -1.29 14.64
CA THR A 127 8.34 -2.37 13.95
C THR A 127 9.83 -2.12 13.88
N ARG A 128 10.57 -3.11 13.35
CA ARG A 128 11.98 -3.00 12.96
C ARG A 128 12.11 -3.15 11.45
N GLY A 129 12.94 -2.32 10.83
CA GLY A 129 12.97 -2.11 9.38
C GLY A 129 13.65 -3.19 8.54
N ASN A 130 14.05 -4.31 9.15
CA ASN A 130 14.76 -5.39 8.46
C ASN A 130 13.88 -6.59 8.12
N ARG A 131 12.55 -6.47 8.26
CA ARG A 131 11.61 -7.58 8.05
C ARG A 131 10.32 -7.06 7.44
N ILE A 132 9.73 -7.86 6.55
CA ILE A 132 8.41 -7.57 5.97
C ILE A 132 7.39 -7.36 7.09
N VAL A 133 6.62 -6.28 6.99
CA VAL A 133 5.64 -5.87 8.01
C VAL A 133 4.68 -7.01 8.35
N GLY A 134 4.12 -7.71 7.36
CA GLY A 134 3.17 -8.82 7.57
C GLY A 134 3.73 -9.99 8.40
N PHE A 135 5.06 -10.10 8.54
CA PHE A 135 5.72 -11.11 9.37
C PHE A 135 6.08 -10.61 10.78
N GLN A 136 5.80 -9.34 11.09
CA GLN A 136 6.04 -8.77 12.41
C GLN A 136 4.83 -8.97 13.31
N LYS A 137 5.09 -9.22 14.60
CA LYS A 137 4.04 -9.44 15.60
C LYS A 137 3.59 -8.12 16.19
N PHE A 138 2.33 -8.07 16.60
CA PHE A 138 1.81 -7.04 17.48
C PHE A 138 1.57 -7.68 18.84
N ASP A 139 2.37 -7.28 19.83
CA ASP A 139 2.33 -7.84 21.17
C ASP A 139 1.77 -6.83 22.20
N ASP A 140 1.67 -7.26 23.46
CA ASP A 140 1.18 -6.43 24.55
C ASP A 140 2.07 -5.21 24.81
N SER A 141 3.37 -5.29 24.48
CA SER A 141 4.28 -4.15 24.58
C SER A 141 3.92 -3.09 23.55
N ASN A 142 3.70 -3.48 22.29
CA ASN A 142 3.20 -2.56 21.25
C ASN A 142 1.86 -1.94 21.65
N ARG A 143 0.93 -2.75 22.16
CA ARG A 143 -0.39 -2.28 22.59
C ARG A 143 -0.28 -1.26 23.73
N ALA A 144 0.48 -1.58 24.78
CA ALA A 144 0.69 -0.69 25.93
C ALA A 144 1.38 0.62 25.52
N LEU A 145 2.37 0.53 24.62
CA LEU A 145 3.10 1.66 24.08
C LEU A 145 2.18 2.62 23.30
N LEU A 146 1.30 2.09 22.45
CA LEU A 146 0.31 2.87 21.71
C LEU A 146 -0.76 3.48 22.59
N ARG A 147 -1.25 2.73 23.58
CA ARG A 147 -2.20 3.23 24.58
C ARG A 147 -1.61 4.41 25.34
N ARG A 148 -0.37 4.30 25.81
CA ARG A 148 0.36 5.40 26.49
C ARG A 148 0.50 6.62 25.59
N ALA A 149 0.89 6.42 24.33
CA ALA A 149 0.99 7.51 23.36
C ALA A 149 -0.35 8.25 23.18
N CYS A 150 -1.47 7.52 23.12
CA CYS A 150 -2.80 8.11 23.02
C CYS A 150 -3.19 8.87 24.29
N GLU A 151 -2.93 8.32 25.48
CA GLU A 151 -3.19 8.96 26.76
C GLU A 151 -2.38 10.25 26.95
N GLU A 152 -1.11 10.24 26.54
CA GLU A 152 -0.26 11.44 26.52
C GLU A 152 -0.80 12.49 25.54
N ALA A 153 -1.12 12.09 24.30
CA ALA A 153 -1.67 13.00 23.30
C ALA A 153 -2.98 13.66 23.80
N LEU A 154 -3.86 12.90 24.44
CA LEU A 154 -5.14 13.38 24.99
C LEU A 154 -4.99 14.51 26.01
N ARG A 155 -3.92 14.50 26.82
CA ARG A 155 -3.64 15.58 27.78
C ARG A 155 -3.27 16.89 27.07
N GLU A 156 -2.50 16.78 26.00
CA GLU A 156 -1.86 17.93 25.34
C GLU A 156 -2.59 18.42 24.08
N LEU A 157 -3.71 17.81 23.67
CA LEU A 157 -4.47 18.24 22.48
C LEU A 157 -4.85 19.73 22.49
N HIS A 158 -5.07 20.29 23.68
CA HIS A 158 -5.43 21.70 23.84
C HIS A 158 -4.30 22.67 23.45
N LEU A 159 -3.06 22.20 23.37
CA LEU A 159 -1.92 23.00 22.94
C LEU A 159 -1.78 23.08 21.42
N VAL A 160 -2.48 22.19 20.68
CA VAL A 160 -2.34 22.07 19.21
C VAL A 160 -3.65 22.18 18.45
N LEU A 161 -4.80 22.08 19.13
CA LEU A 161 -6.12 22.08 18.51
C LEU A 161 -7.06 23.05 19.21
N GLU A 162 -7.79 23.81 18.40
CA GLU A 162 -8.94 24.62 18.81
C GLU A 162 -10.05 23.76 19.45
N PRO A 163 -10.94 24.33 20.30
CA PRO A 163 -11.89 23.57 21.11
C PRO A 163 -12.75 22.54 20.36
N ASN A 164 -13.26 22.89 19.17
CA ASN A 164 -14.07 21.99 18.34
C ASN A 164 -13.25 20.83 17.76
N ALA A 165 -12.05 21.13 17.25
CA ALA A 165 -11.14 20.11 16.72
C ALA A 165 -10.65 19.18 17.85
N ARG A 166 -10.35 19.75 19.02
CA ARG A 166 -9.98 19.00 20.23
C ARG A 166 -11.06 18.02 20.64
N ARG A 167 -12.34 18.44 20.66
CA ARG A 167 -13.45 17.55 21.01
C ARG A 167 -13.57 16.36 20.04
N ARG A 168 -13.45 16.62 18.73
CA ARG A 168 -13.47 15.55 17.71
C ARG A 168 -12.28 14.60 17.87
N ALA A 169 -11.07 15.14 17.96
CA ALA A 169 -9.85 14.35 18.14
C ALA A 169 -9.90 13.52 19.43
N ARG A 170 -10.46 14.05 20.52
CA ARG A 170 -10.66 13.31 21.77
C ARG A 170 -11.54 12.08 21.56
N ASN A 171 -12.71 12.24 20.92
CA ASN A 171 -13.61 11.13 20.67
C ASN A 171 -12.96 10.07 19.77
N PHE A 172 -12.29 10.52 18.70
CA PHE A 172 -11.56 9.68 17.78
C PHE A 172 -10.49 8.84 18.48
N ILE A 173 -9.67 9.46 19.34
CA ILE A 173 -8.60 8.76 20.07
C ILE A 173 -9.18 7.78 21.10
N LEU A 174 -10.28 8.13 21.79
CA LEU A 174 -10.91 7.22 22.75
C LEU A 174 -11.48 5.98 22.06
N GLU A 175 -12.15 6.14 20.92
CA GLU A 175 -12.62 5.01 20.11
C GLU A 175 -11.45 4.15 19.60
N TYR A 176 -10.36 4.79 19.16
CA TYR A 176 -9.15 4.10 18.74
C TYR A 176 -8.57 3.24 19.87
N ILE A 177 -8.42 3.77 21.09
CA ILE A 177 -7.95 3.00 22.26
C ILE A 177 -8.86 1.79 22.50
N GLN A 178 -10.19 1.97 22.45
CA GLN A 178 -11.13 0.88 22.69
C GLN A 178 -10.98 -0.25 21.66
N ARG A 179 -10.81 0.10 20.38
CA ARG A 179 -10.65 -0.87 19.29
C ARG A 179 -9.28 -1.53 19.29
N LEU A 180 -8.24 -0.84 19.76
CA LEU A 180 -6.87 -1.37 19.88
C LEU A 180 -6.77 -2.58 20.81
N GLU A 181 -7.66 -2.71 21.79
CA GLU A 181 -7.72 -3.88 22.68
C GLU A 181 -8.02 -5.20 21.95
N LYS A 182 -8.65 -5.11 20.77
CA LYS A 182 -8.97 -6.27 19.93
C LYS A 182 -7.97 -6.48 18.79
N ALA A 183 -6.94 -5.64 18.70
CA ALA A 183 -5.91 -5.73 17.67
C ALA A 183 -5.00 -6.94 17.92
N ASN A 184 -4.83 -7.74 16.87
CA ASN A 184 -4.06 -8.99 16.84
C ASN A 184 -2.97 -8.99 15.75
N SER A 185 -2.99 -8.00 14.85
CA SER A 185 -1.99 -7.82 13.79
C SER A 185 -1.29 -6.48 13.93
N ILE A 186 -0.04 -6.43 13.48
CA ILE A 186 0.75 -5.19 13.40
C ILE A 186 0.14 -4.17 12.42
N LEU A 187 -0.75 -4.63 11.54
CA LEU A 187 -1.49 -3.80 10.58
C LEU A 187 -2.71 -3.14 11.22
N ASP A 188 -3.33 -3.78 12.22
CA ASP A 188 -4.60 -3.38 12.82
C ASP A 188 -4.59 -1.93 13.34
N PRO A 189 -3.53 -1.44 14.04
CA PRO A 189 -3.44 -0.04 14.44
C PRO A 189 -3.74 0.94 13.29
N SER A 190 -3.12 0.73 12.12
CA SER A 190 -3.32 1.59 10.95
C SER A 190 -4.72 1.43 10.34
N ILE A 191 -5.23 0.19 10.29
CA ILE A 191 -6.55 -0.14 9.72
C ILE A 191 -7.66 0.48 10.58
N ILE A 192 -7.57 0.36 11.91
CA ILE A 192 -8.55 0.91 12.85
C ILE A 192 -8.63 2.42 12.69
N LEU A 193 -7.50 3.14 12.65
CA LEU A 193 -7.49 4.60 12.45
C LEU A 193 -8.18 4.99 11.13
N ARG A 194 -7.90 4.26 10.05
CA ARG A 194 -8.56 4.49 8.76
C ARG A 194 -10.05 4.22 8.83
N ASP A 195 -10.47 3.13 9.47
CA ASP A 195 -11.88 2.78 9.57
C ASP A 195 -12.68 3.83 10.34
N ILE A 196 -12.18 4.32 11.47
CA ILE A 196 -12.83 5.42 12.21
C ILE A 196 -12.96 6.67 11.34
N ALA A 197 -11.89 7.04 10.62
CA ALA A 197 -11.92 8.20 9.73
C ALA A 197 -12.89 8.02 8.53
N ARG A 198 -12.96 6.83 7.96
CA ARG A 198 -13.89 6.48 6.87
C ARG A 198 -15.35 6.54 7.34
N GLN A 199 -15.63 6.08 8.57
CA GLN A 199 -16.95 6.18 9.19
C GLN A 199 -17.36 7.65 9.38
N GLU A 200 -16.47 8.50 9.89
CA GLU A 200 -16.74 9.95 10.00
C GLU A 200 -17.03 10.61 8.64
N LEU A 201 -16.38 10.13 7.57
CA LEU A 201 -16.58 10.62 6.21
C LEU A 201 -17.78 9.99 5.49
N GLY A 202 -18.42 8.98 6.05
CA GLY A 202 -19.52 8.25 5.39
C GLY A 202 -19.09 7.56 4.10
N ILE A 203 -17.84 7.09 4.03
CA ILE A 203 -17.30 6.37 2.88
C ILE A 203 -17.05 4.90 3.23
N ARG A 204 -17.18 4.03 2.22
CA ARG A 204 -16.91 2.60 2.36
C ARG A 204 -15.80 2.21 1.40
N VAL A 205 -14.74 1.62 1.96
CA VAL A 205 -13.59 1.09 1.23
C VAL A 205 -13.31 -0.29 1.78
N ILE A 206 -13.06 -1.26 0.90
CA ILE A 206 -12.73 -2.63 1.27
C ILE A 206 -11.20 -2.75 1.35
N ASP A 207 -10.66 -3.04 2.53
CA ASP A 207 -9.24 -3.32 2.70
C ASP A 207 -8.93 -4.77 2.27
N VAL A 208 -7.87 -4.94 1.48
CA VAL A 208 -7.32 -6.25 1.10
C VAL A 208 -5.82 -6.22 1.31
N LYS A 209 -5.24 -7.28 1.89
CA LYS A 209 -3.78 -7.33 2.08
C LYS A 209 -3.08 -7.72 0.78
N ALA A 210 -1.94 -7.11 0.51
CA ALA A 210 -1.13 -7.47 -0.64
C ALA A 210 -0.68 -8.94 -0.56
N SER A 211 -0.34 -9.44 0.64
CA SER A 211 -0.03 -10.85 0.86
C SER A 211 -1.17 -11.80 0.49
N GLU A 212 -2.44 -11.44 0.75
CA GLU A 212 -3.61 -12.24 0.36
C GLU A 212 -3.73 -12.33 -1.17
N LEU A 213 -3.47 -11.22 -1.87
CA LEU A 213 -3.44 -11.20 -3.34
C LEU A 213 -2.30 -12.05 -3.91
N PHE A 214 -1.10 -11.95 -3.33
CA PHE A 214 0.09 -12.65 -3.84
C PHE A 214 0.13 -14.14 -3.47
N ASN A 215 -0.62 -14.56 -2.45
CA ASN A 215 -0.75 -15.99 -2.11
C ASN A 215 -1.88 -16.71 -2.89
N SER A 216 -2.55 -16.01 -3.81
CA SER A 216 -3.63 -16.56 -4.63
C SER A 216 -3.14 -17.46 -5.78
N ASP A 217 -4.03 -18.31 -6.30
CA ASP A 217 -3.77 -19.08 -7.51
C ASP A 217 -3.57 -18.20 -8.75
N ALA A 218 -4.26 -17.06 -8.81
CA ALA A 218 -4.08 -16.09 -9.89
C ALA A 218 -2.65 -15.53 -9.91
N PHE A 219 -2.09 -15.23 -8.73
CA PHE A 219 -0.70 -14.78 -8.65
C PHE A 219 0.29 -15.91 -8.99
N ARG A 220 0.06 -17.14 -8.52
CA ARG A 220 0.91 -18.29 -8.90
C ARG A 220 0.95 -18.51 -10.42
N TYR A 221 -0.21 -18.41 -11.07
CA TYR A 221 -0.32 -18.49 -12.53
C TYR A 221 0.48 -17.37 -13.22
N PHE A 222 0.31 -16.13 -12.75
CA PHE A 222 1.05 -14.97 -13.27
C PHE A 222 2.56 -15.10 -13.06
N ALA A 223 3.01 -15.53 -11.88
CA ALA A 223 4.41 -15.70 -11.56
C ALA A 223 5.07 -16.77 -12.45
N ALA A 224 4.39 -17.91 -12.66
CA ALA A 224 4.86 -18.96 -13.57
C ALA A 224 4.93 -18.45 -15.02
N PHE A 225 3.90 -17.73 -15.48
CA PHE A 225 3.85 -17.14 -16.81
C PHE A 225 5.02 -16.18 -17.08
N VAL A 226 5.41 -15.38 -16.08
CA VAL A 226 6.55 -14.46 -16.15
C VAL A 226 7.87 -15.22 -16.09
N ALA A 227 8.01 -16.21 -15.19
CA ALA A 227 9.23 -17.00 -15.02
C ALA A 227 9.59 -17.80 -16.28
N GLU A 228 8.60 -18.40 -16.96
CA GLU A 228 8.78 -19.08 -18.25
C GLU A 228 9.38 -18.18 -19.34
N ARG A 229 9.23 -16.86 -19.21
CA ARG A 229 9.80 -15.82 -20.10
C ARG A 229 10.72 -14.88 -19.36
N GLY A 230 11.41 -15.37 -18.32
CA GLY A 230 12.25 -14.54 -17.45
C GLY A 230 13.24 -13.67 -18.22
N ALA A 231 13.92 -14.24 -19.22
CA ALA A 231 14.88 -13.52 -20.06
C ALA A 231 14.24 -12.39 -20.88
N ASP A 232 13.09 -12.65 -21.52
CA ASP A 232 12.37 -11.64 -22.30
C ASP A 232 11.81 -10.53 -21.42
N PHE A 233 11.23 -10.89 -20.27
CA PHE A 233 10.71 -9.92 -19.31
C PHE A 233 11.83 -9.03 -18.80
N ARG A 234 12.96 -9.62 -18.40
CA ARG A 234 14.13 -8.91 -17.89
C ARG A 234 14.71 -7.93 -18.92
N ARG A 235 14.83 -8.36 -20.18
CA ARG A 235 15.23 -7.48 -21.29
C ARG A 235 14.28 -6.29 -21.43
N ALA A 236 12.97 -6.55 -21.58
CA ALA A 236 11.98 -5.49 -21.74
C ALA A 236 11.95 -4.52 -20.55
N TYR A 237 12.01 -5.05 -19.32
CA TYR A 237 12.07 -4.24 -18.09
C TYR A 237 13.30 -3.32 -18.08
N ASN A 238 14.49 -3.86 -18.32
CA ASN A 238 15.74 -3.08 -18.30
C ASN A 238 15.78 -2.05 -19.43
N GLU A 239 15.28 -2.39 -20.62
CA GLU A 239 15.18 -1.46 -21.76
C GLU A 239 14.25 -0.27 -21.44
N GLN A 240 13.04 -0.53 -20.92
CA GLN A 240 12.11 0.53 -20.54
C GLN A 240 12.66 1.41 -19.41
N LEU A 241 13.34 0.80 -18.44
CA LEU A 241 13.96 1.53 -17.34
C LEU A 241 15.13 2.41 -17.82
N ALA A 242 15.93 1.94 -18.76
CA ALA A 242 16.98 2.72 -19.41
C ALA A 242 16.41 3.91 -20.19
N GLN A 243 15.35 3.71 -20.96
CA GLN A 243 14.64 4.78 -21.67
C GLN A 243 14.10 5.83 -20.69
N TYR A 244 13.41 5.41 -19.62
CA TYR A 244 12.87 6.30 -18.60
C TYR A 244 13.98 7.15 -17.94
N ARG A 245 15.11 6.53 -17.58
CA ARG A 245 16.25 7.25 -16.98
C ARG A 245 16.85 8.27 -17.94
N ALA A 246 16.95 7.96 -19.23
CA ALA A 246 17.44 8.88 -20.26
C ALA A 246 16.53 10.10 -20.40
N GLU A 247 15.22 9.89 -20.53
CA GLU A 247 14.21 10.96 -20.65
C GLU A 247 14.19 11.88 -19.43
N HIS A 248 14.36 11.33 -18.23
CA HIS A 248 14.31 12.08 -16.97
C HIS A 248 15.70 12.50 -16.45
N ARG A 249 16.77 12.27 -17.23
CA ARG A 249 18.17 12.60 -16.90
C ARG A 249 18.64 12.02 -15.54
N ILE A 250 18.19 10.82 -15.21
CA ILE A 250 18.54 10.12 -13.97
C ILE A 250 19.87 9.38 -14.18
N LYS A 251 20.89 9.74 -13.39
CA LYS A 251 22.23 9.13 -13.48
C LYS A 251 22.43 7.94 -12.54
N ASN A 252 21.67 7.87 -11.45
CA ASN A 252 21.82 6.81 -10.47
C ASN A 252 21.10 5.53 -10.97
N PRO A 253 21.81 4.42 -11.21
CA PRO A 253 21.19 3.18 -11.69
C PRO A 253 20.23 2.55 -10.67
N ALA A 254 20.32 2.90 -9.38
CA ALA A 254 19.35 2.43 -8.38
C ALA A 254 18.01 3.19 -8.43
N GLN A 255 17.89 4.23 -9.27
CA GLN A 255 16.71 5.09 -9.36
C GLN A 255 16.07 5.03 -10.75
N PRO A 256 14.72 5.05 -10.86
CA PRO A 256 13.76 4.91 -9.76
C PRO A 256 13.73 3.49 -9.15
N LEU A 257 14.23 2.51 -9.89
CA LEU A 257 14.38 1.11 -9.50
C LEU A 257 15.73 0.62 -10.02
N PRO A 258 16.32 -0.45 -9.44
CA PRO A 258 17.47 -1.14 -10.02
C PRO A 258 17.05 -1.98 -11.23
N ASP A 259 18.05 -2.27 -12.07
CA ASP A 259 17.94 -3.25 -13.15
C ASP A 259 17.80 -4.67 -12.57
N LEU A 260 17.25 -5.58 -13.37
CA LEU A 260 17.27 -7.01 -13.08
C LEU A 260 18.57 -7.62 -13.63
N ASP A 261 19.31 -8.32 -12.78
CA ASP A 261 20.59 -8.91 -13.09
C ASP A 261 20.45 -10.14 -14.02
N GLY A 262 20.98 -9.99 -15.24
CA GLY A 262 21.00 -11.05 -16.24
C GLY A 262 21.99 -12.17 -15.95
N GLN A 263 23.03 -11.95 -15.15
CA GLN A 263 24.06 -12.96 -14.86
C GLN A 263 23.53 -14.10 -14.00
N ILE A 264 22.66 -13.76 -13.04
CA ILE A 264 22.05 -14.72 -12.11
C ILE A 264 20.63 -15.13 -12.53
N GLY A 265 20.15 -14.65 -13.69
CA GLY A 265 18.78 -14.90 -14.12
C GLY A 265 17.73 -14.28 -13.18
N GLU A 266 17.94 -13.05 -12.70
CA GLU A 266 17.06 -12.40 -11.71
C GLU A 266 15.64 -12.15 -12.25
N LEU A 267 14.65 -12.77 -11.62
CA LEU A 267 13.24 -12.59 -11.91
C LEU A 267 12.68 -11.35 -11.18
N PRO A 268 11.56 -10.78 -11.64
CA PRO A 268 11.03 -9.54 -11.10
C PRO A 268 10.20 -9.77 -9.82
N PHE A 269 10.66 -10.70 -8.98
CA PHE A 269 10.04 -11.17 -7.75
C PHE A 269 11.07 -11.25 -6.61
N TRP A 270 10.57 -11.23 -5.39
CA TRP A 270 11.27 -11.58 -4.17
C TRP A 270 10.90 -12.99 -3.76
N TYR A 271 11.88 -13.76 -3.31
CA TYR A 271 11.67 -14.96 -2.53
C TYR A 271 11.70 -14.61 -1.05
N ILE A 272 10.64 -14.96 -0.32
CA ILE A 272 10.48 -14.66 1.09
C ILE A 272 10.72 -15.92 1.92
N LYS A 273 11.74 -15.89 2.78
CA LYS A 273 12.00 -16.90 3.82
C LYS A 273 12.11 -16.22 5.18
N GLY A 274 11.34 -16.70 6.16
CA GLY A 274 11.38 -16.15 7.52
C GLY A 274 11.03 -14.66 7.63
N GLY A 275 10.44 -14.05 6.59
CA GLY A 275 10.10 -12.62 6.52
C GLY A 275 11.21 -11.72 5.95
N TYR A 276 12.28 -12.30 5.41
CA TYR A 276 13.34 -11.58 4.68
C TYR A 276 13.16 -11.74 3.17
N ARG A 277 13.59 -10.72 2.42
CA ARG A 277 13.56 -10.70 0.95
C ARG A 277 14.90 -11.11 0.36
N GLU A 278 14.86 -12.08 -0.55
CA GLU A 278 15.97 -12.42 -1.44
C GLU A 278 15.51 -12.26 -2.89
N ALA A 279 16.43 -11.89 -3.79
CA ALA A 279 16.10 -11.83 -5.21
C ALA A 279 15.75 -13.24 -5.71
N LEU A 280 14.59 -13.38 -6.35
CA LEU A 280 14.22 -14.67 -6.96
C LEU A 280 14.93 -14.80 -8.31
N THR A 281 15.43 -15.98 -8.61
CA THR A 281 16.13 -16.27 -9.88
C THR A 281 15.44 -17.38 -10.65
N ASP A 282 15.79 -17.52 -11.93
CA ASP A 282 15.35 -18.63 -12.79
C ASP A 282 15.63 -20.00 -12.11
N ASP A 283 16.82 -20.17 -11.50
CA ASP A 283 17.23 -21.41 -10.83
C ASP A 283 16.47 -21.69 -9.52
N THR A 284 16.10 -20.64 -8.77
CA THR A 284 15.43 -20.78 -7.45
C THR A 284 13.90 -20.75 -7.53
N PHE A 285 13.33 -20.53 -8.73
CA PHE A 285 11.89 -20.40 -8.93
C PHE A 285 11.10 -21.66 -8.50
N ALA A 286 11.59 -22.85 -8.87
CA ALA A 286 10.92 -24.11 -8.54
C ALA A 286 10.89 -24.38 -7.02
N GLU A 287 12.00 -24.10 -6.32
CA GLU A 287 12.10 -24.20 -4.87
C GLU A 287 11.14 -23.22 -4.18
N ALA A 288 11.12 -21.97 -4.65
CA ALA A 288 10.24 -20.94 -4.12
C ALA A 288 8.77 -21.29 -4.29
N LEU A 289 8.39 -21.83 -5.46
CA LEU A 289 7.03 -22.27 -5.72
C LEU A 289 6.61 -23.44 -4.82
N GLN A 290 7.52 -24.38 -4.57
CA GLN A 290 7.27 -25.48 -3.64
C GLN A 290 7.11 -24.96 -2.20
N SER A 291 7.96 -24.03 -1.78
CA SER A 291 7.88 -23.39 -0.46
C SER A 291 6.58 -22.62 -0.25
N CYS A 292 6.03 -22.00 -1.31
CA CYS A 292 4.71 -21.38 -1.26
C CYS A 292 3.60 -22.41 -1.00
N LYS A 293 3.67 -23.60 -1.62
CA LYS A 293 2.69 -24.67 -1.44
C LYS A 293 2.75 -25.25 -0.02
N ASP A 294 3.96 -25.40 0.50
CA ASP A 294 4.20 -25.99 1.83
C ASP A 294 4.05 -24.96 2.97
N GLY A 295 3.80 -23.69 2.65
CA GLY A 295 3.63 -22.59 3.60
C GLY A 295 4.91 -22.16 4.33
N SER A 296 6.08 -22.59 3.86
CA SER A 296 7.40 -22.28 4.44
C SER A 296 8.03 -21.01 3.86
N GLY A 297 7.52 -20.51 2.74
CA GLY A 297 7.95 -19.28 2.09
C GLY A 297 6.87 -18.64 1.24
N ALA A 298 7.20 -17.51 0.61
CA ALA A 298 6.30 -16.81 -0.31
C ALA A 298 7.07 -16.22 -1.49
N ILE A 299 6.38 -15.97 -2.61
CA ILE A 299 6.90 -15.20 -3.74
C ILE A 299 6.12 -13.89 -3.78
N TYR A 300 6.81 -12.75 -3.68
CA TYR A 300 6.16 -11.44 -3.77
C TYR A 300 6.71 -10.62 -4.94
N PRO A 301 5.87 -9.88 -5.67
CA PRO A 301 6.30 -9.08 -6.81
C PRO A 301 7.11 -7.84 -6.38
N ARG A 302 8.01 -7.42 -7.27
CA ARG A 302 8.63 -6.08 -7.21
C ARG A 302 7.64 -5.01 -7.69
N ALA A 303 7.92 -3.74 -7.40
CA ALA A 303 7.00 -2.62 -7.61
C ALA A 303 6.30 -2.60 -8.99
N VAL A 304 7.04 -2.73 -10.09
CA VAL A 304 6.49 -2.78 -11.45
C VAL A 304 5.59 -4.00 -11.64
N THR A 305 6.05 -5.16 -11.22
CA THR A 305 5.33 -6.44 -11.30
C THR A 305 4.06 -6.43 -10.46
N THR A 306 4.07 -5.76 -9.30
CA THR A 306 2.89 -5.55 -8.46
C THR A 306 1.84 -4.76 -9.23
N SER A 307 2.26 -3.67 -9.88
CA SER A 307 1.38 -2.83 -10.67
C SER A 307 0.75 -3.60 -11.83
N LEU A 308 1.56 -4.36 -12.58
CA LEU A 308 1.10 -5.22 -13.67
C LEU A 308 0.07 -6.25 -13.17
N PHE A 309 0.39 -6.98 -12.11
CA PHE A 309 -0.50 -8.01 -11.56
C PHE A 309 -1.83 -7.41 -11.10
N VAL A 310 -1.80 -6.32 -10.34
CA VAL A 310 -3.01 -5.68 -9.81
C VAL A 310 -3.90 -5.17 -10.93
N ARG A 311 -3.32 -4.60 -12.00
CA ARG A 311 -4.05 -4.08 -13.17
C ARG A 311 -4.62 -5.17 -14.08
N LEU A 312 -3.99 -6.34 -14.12
CA LEU A 312 -4.43 -7.46 -14.95
C LEU A 312 -5.48 -8.32 -14.24
N PHE A 313 -5.28 -8.59 -12.95
CA PHE A 313 -6.07 -9.59 -12.22
C PHE A 313 -7.06 -8.97 -11.22
N PHE A 314 -6.73 -7.85 -10.59
CA PHE A 314 -7.47 -7.39 -9.42
C PHE A 314 -8.43 -6.23 -9.72
N CYS A 315 -7.93 -5.11 -10.24
CA CYS A 315 -8.73 -3.89 -10.41
C CYS A 315 -8.90 -3.50 -11.88
N ASP A 316 -10.00 -2.79 -12.16
CA ASP A 316 -10.24 -2.20 -13.48
C ASP A 316 -9.62 -0.80 -13.56
N LEU A 317 -9.59 -0.07 -12.43
CA LEU A 317 -8.92 1.22 -12.27
C LEU A 317 -8.03 1.20 -11.04
N PHE A 318 -6.79 1.68 -11.18
CA PHE A 318 -5.87 1.83 -10.07
C PHE A 318 -5.47 3.30 -9.88
N ILE A 319 -5.60 3.82 -8.66
CA ILE A 319 -5.26 5.19 -8.29
C ILE A 319 -3.93 5.21 -7.53
N HIS A 320 -2.91 5.76 -8.19
CA HIS A 320 -1.60 6.02 -7.59
C HIS A 320 -1.55 7.34 -6.84
N GLY A 321 -0.62 7.44 -5.88
CA GLY A 321 -0.19 8.73 -5.33
C GLY A 321 0.86 9.38 -6.24
N THR A 322 1.24 10.63 -5.95
CA THR A 322 2.25 11.36 -6.72
C THR A 322 3.62 10.66 -6.78
N GLY A 323 3.98 9.90 -5.74
CA GLY A 323 5.17 9.05 -5.74
C GLY A 323 5.04 7.82 -6.64
N GLY A 324 3.83 7.27 -6.77
CA GLY A 324 3.54 6.07 -7.57
C GLY A 324 3.46 6.33 -9.07
N GLY A 325 3.14 7.56 -9.49
CA GLY A 325 3.07 7.94 -10.91
C GLY A 325 4.39 7.82 -11.68
N ARG A 326 5.53 7.65 -10.98
CA ARG A 326 6.80 7.30 -11.62
C ARG A 326 6.82 5.85 -12.13
N TYR A 327 6.17 4.93 -11.41
CA TYR A 327 6.08 3.52 -11.81
C TYR A 327 5.13 3.35 -13.00
N ASP A 328 4.06 4.16 -13.05
CA ASP A 328 3.08 4.10 -14.13
C ASP A 328 3.70 4.30 -15.50
N ARG A 329 4.57 5.31 -15.65
CA ARG A 329 5.27 5.60 -16.90
C ARG A 329 6.21 4.51 -17.37
N ILE A 330 6.61 3.59 -16.48
CA ILE A 330 7.46 2.44 -16.84
C ILE A 330 6.57 1.26 -17.27
N THR A 331 5.30 1.24 -16.86
CA THR A 331 4.36 0.15 -17.13
C THR A 331 3.31 0.43 -18.22
N GLU A 332 3.22 1.69 -18.68
CA GLU A 332 2.33 2.13 -19.78
C GLU A 332 3.00 1.98 -21.16
#